data_AF-A0AAE1LCH7-F1
#
_entry.id   AF-A0AAE1LCH7-F1
#
_cell.length_a   1.000
_cell.length_b   1.000
_cell.length_c   1.000
_cell.angle_alpha   90.00
_cell.angle_beta   90.00
_cell.angle_gamma   90.00
#
_symmetry.space_group_name_H-M   'P 1'
#
loop_
_entity.id
_entity.type
_entity.pdbx_description
1 polymer ?
#
loop_
_entity_poly.entity_id
_entity_poly.type
_entity_poly.pdbx_seq_one_letter_code
_entity_poly.pdbx_strand_id
1 'polypeptide(L)'
;MVTASTPLHPAGPAGGPQQQQQQQQPSPPPSWGPWGHRLRALNSTRVHRMWLLMCAAGLLVLAQYRVSTLLAAVPAAASPPLATGRAAPDEQVAGVVVAGGHTPAPWPSSVTMDTLEEAVRLSVERLAQNDDMAAVLGARLLREVASHLQLHAPTSAPADCSQQCADVLPGRAVPPPGTDPIYVITPTYRRPEQLPELTRMAQTLLLVRAAHWLVIEDAKEPSKQIAQLLERSGLRFEHLTAAMPEQYKKKRGAKPKGVAQRNRALQWLRANATAGVFYFADDDNTYDVAIFDEVRITDGWEAVREAVLWRVERRSSVSVQIRSTKRVSMFPVGLCTKFGLSTPVVSSAGAFVGFYDGWIGGRKFPVDMAGFAVSVKFLHMRPKATMPYAPGFEEDGFLRSLAPFEPKEIELKADNCTKVMVWHTQTKANAPSPPLDMAKYNQTNLAVLKTIIV
;
A
#
# COMPACT_ATOMS: atom_id res chain seq x y z
N MET A 1 -91.18 -44.02 -11.65
CA MET A 1 -90.08 -44.34 -10.70
C MET A 1 -89.42 -43.01 -10.37
N VAL A 2 -89.61 -42.42 -9.19
CA VAL A 2 -89.00 -42.81 -7.88
C VAL A 2 -87.48 -42.69 -7.98
N THR A 3 -86.72 -41.85 -7.29
CA THR A 3 -86.83 -40.66 -6.39
C THR A 3 -85.37 -40.24 -6.08
N ALA A 4 -85.14 -39.09 -5.45
CA ALA A 4 -83.80 -38.62 -5.05
C ALA A 4 -83.08 -39.50 -4.00
N SER A 5 -81.75 -39.37 -3.88
CA SER A 5 -81.03 -39.27 -2.58
C SER A 5 -79.51 -39.04 -2.71
N THR A 6 -79.02 -37.93 -2.15
CA THR A 6 -77.80 -37.88 -1.30
C THR A 6 -78.20 -38.40 0.11
N PRO A 7 -77.30 -38.87 1.02
CA PRO A 7 -76.18 -38.05 1.57
C PRO A 7 -74.92 -38.82 2.06
N LEU A 8 -73.97 -38.07 2.66
CA LEU A 8 -73.10 -38.37 3.84
C LEU A 8 -71.60 -38.06 3.67
N HIS A 9 -71.14 -37.03 4.40
CA HIS A 9 -69.79 -36.90 4.97
C HIS A 9 -69.74 -37.60 6.35
N PRO A 10 -68.62 -37.70 7.12
CA PRO A 10 -67.27 -37.13 6.92
C PRO A 10 -66.07 -38.11 7.16
N ALA A 11 -64.85 -37.68 6.79
CA ALA A 11 -63.59 -38.13 7.40
C ALA A 11 -62.49 -37.07 7.20
N GLY A 12 -61.70 -36.76 8.23
CA GLY A 12 -60.67 -35.70 8.19
C GLY A 12 -59.34 -36.14 7.55
N PRO A 13 -58.48 -35.19 7.13
CA PRO A 13 -57.15 -35.51 6.63
C PRO A 13 -56.19 -35.92 7.75
N ALA A 14 -55.39 -36.95 7.49
CA ALA A 14 -54.39 -37.48 8.42
C ALA A 14 -53.25 -36.48 8.68
N GLY A 15 -52.69 -36.51 9.89
CA GLY A 15 -51.61 -35.62 10.31
C GLY A 15 -50.28 -35.92 9.61
N GLY A 16 -49.65 -34.88 9.07
CA GLY A 16 -48.22 -34.89 8.74
C GLY A 16 -47.35 -34.74 10.01
N PRO A 17 -46.09 -35.21 9.99
CA PRO A 17 -45.25 -35.23 11.19
C PRO A 17 -44.82 -33.81 11.62
N GLN A 18 -45.14 -33.45 12.86
CA GLN A 18 -44.57 -32.27 13.52
C GLN A 18 -43.08 -32.51 13.81
N GLN A 19 -42.20 -31.71 13.20
CA GLN A 19 -40.81 -31.61 13.67
C GLN A 19 -40.78 -30.82 14.99
N GLN A 20 -40.37 -31.46 16.07
CA GLN A 20 -40.13 -30.79 17.35
C GLN A 20 -38.94 -29.84 17.24
N GLN A 21 -39.18 -28.54 17.42
CA GLN A 21 -38.10 -27.58 17.69
C GLN A 21 -37.59 -27.79 19.12
N GLN A 22 -36.46 -28.48 19.28
CA GLN A 22 -35.71 -28.43 20.53
C GLN A 22 -35.01 -27.07 20.64
N GLN A 23 -35.52 -26.21 21.54
CA GLN A 23 -34.81 -25.02 21.98
C GLN A 23 -33.62 -25.46 22.85
N GLN A 24 -32.40 -25.25 22.35
CA GLN A 24 -31.19 -25.40 23.16
C GLN A 24 -31.00 -24.14 24.02
N GLN A 25 -30.98 -24.31 25.35
CA GLN A 25 -30.56 -23.24 26.27
C GLN A 25 -29.03 -23.10 26.25
N PRO A 26 -28.47 -21.88 26.41
CA PRO A 26 -27.04 -21.68 26.46
C PRO A 26 -26.44 -22.20 27.77
N SER A 27 -25.29 -22.87 27.67
CA SER A 27 -24.53 -23.36 28.82
C SER A 27 -23.80 -22.22 29.56
N PRO A 28 -23.64 -22.28 30.90
CA PRO A 28 -22.86 -21.28 31.64
C PRO A 28 -21.35 -21.39 31.36
N PRO A 29 -20.58 -20.30 31.53
CA PRO A 29 -19.13 -20.30 31.32
C PRO A 29 -18.39 -21.09 32.42
N PRO A 30 -17.21 -21.66 32.12
CA PRO A 30 -16.46 -22.48 33.07
C PRO A 30 -15.90 -21.65 34.24
N SER A 31 -15.95 -22.24 35.44
CA SER A 31 -15.38 -21.67 36.65
C SER A 31 -13.85 -21.77 36.67
N TRP A 32 -13.19 -20.71 37.18
CA TRP A 32 -11.74 -20.69 37.33
C TRP A 32 -11.30 -21.49 38.56
N GLY A 33 -10.48 -22.52 38.35
CA GLY A 33 -9.84 -23.28 39.42
C GLY A 33 -8.78 -22.49 40.22
N PRO A 34 -8.29 -23.02 41.35
CA PRO A 34 -7.65 -22.25 42.43
C PRO A 34 -6.21 -21.72 42.17
N TRP A 35 -5.81 -21.54 40.92
CA TRP A 35 -4.47 -21.07 40.54
C TRP A 35 -4.39 -19.56 40.22
N GLY A 36 -5.54 -18.86 40.15
CA GLY A 36 -5.62 -17.45 39.73
C GLY A 36 -5.01 -16.40 40.68
N HIS A 37 -4.56 -16.78 41.89
CA HIS A 37 -4.13 -15.83 42.93
C HIS A 37 -2.62 -15.75 43.21
N ARG A 38 -1.75 -16.50 42.50
CA ARG A 38 -0.28 -16.49 42.75
C ARG A 38 0.59 -15.71 41.76
N LEU A 39 0.00 -14.96 40.81
CA LEU A 39 0.74 -14.16 39.81
C LEU A 39 0.55 -12.63 39.93
N ARG A 40 0.05 -12.12 41.06
CA ARG A 40 -0.19 -10.68 41.26
C ARG A 40 0.69 -10.02 42.35
N ALA A 41 1.83 -10.63 42.70
CA ALA A 41 2.69 -10.19 43.82
C ALA A 41 4.21 -10.33 43.57
N LEU A 42 4.70 -10.04 42.35
CA LEU A 42 6.13 -9.98 42.05
C LEU A 42 6.59 -8.57 41.64
N ASN A 43 6.75 -7.72 42.65
CA ASN A 43 7.59 -6.51 42.72
C ASN A 43 7.76 -5.63 41.46
N SER A 44 6.82 -4.69 41.30
CA SER A 44 6.96 -3.45 40.50
C SER A 44 8.31 -2.73 40.72
N THR A 45 8.84 -2.76 41.95
CA THR A 45 10.10 -2.12 42.35
C THR A 45 11.35 -2.60 41.62
N ARG A 46 11.41 -3.86 41.14
CA ARG A 46 12.56 -4.33 40.34
C ARG A 46 12.52 -3.81 38.91
N VAL A 47 11.35 -3.82 38.29
CA VAL A 47 11.15 -3.29 36.92
C VAL A 47 11.44 -1.79 36.90
N HIS A 48 10.92 -1.03 37.87
CA HIS A 48 11.15 0.41 37.95
C HIS A 48 12.62 0.78 38.19
N ARG A 49 13.34 0.02 39.04
CA ARG A 49 14.79 0.20 39.24
C ARG A 49 15.60 -0.13 37.98
N MET A 50 15.22 -1.16 37.23
CA MET A 50 15.88 -1.51 35.97
C MET A 50 15.63 -0.45 34.89
N TRP A 51 14.42 0.12 34.85
CA TRP A 51 14.08 1.24 33.96
C TRP A 51 14.92 2.49 34.27
N LEU A 52 15.03 2.88 35.56
CA LEU A 52 15.88 3.98 36.00
C LEU A 52 17.36 3.76 35.68
N LEU A 53 17.88 2.54 35.82
CA LEU A 53 19.25 2.18 35.43
C LEU A 53 19.47 2.31 33.91
N MET A 54 18.49 1.94 33.09
CA MET A 54 18.58 2.11 31.63
C MET A 54 18.53 3.59 31.21
N CYS A 55 17.69 4.41 31.86
CA CYS A 55 17.68 5.86 31.63
C CYS A 55 19.01 6.52 32.04
N ALA A 56 19.58 6.12 33.19
CA ALA A 56 20.89 6.60 33.65
C ALA A 56 22.03 6.20 32.70
N ALA A 57 22.01 4.97 32.18
CA ALA A 57 22.97 4.51 31.17
C ALA A 57 22.85 5.30 29.85
N GLY A 58 21.63 5.58 29.39
CA GLY A 58 21.40 6.42 28.20
C GLY A 58 21.92 7.85 28.36
N LEU A 59 21.71 8.46 29.54
CA LEU A 59 22.25 9.78 29.86
C LEU A 59 23.79 9.81 29.94
N LEU A 60 24.42 8.74 30.45
CA LEU A 60 25.87 8.60 30.46
C LEU A 60 26.47 8.50 29.03
N VAL A 61 25.82 7.77 28.12
CA VAL A 61 26.25 7.71 26.71
C VAL A 61 26.11 9.07 26.02
N LEU A 62 25.01 9.80 26.28
CA LEU A 62 24.81 11.17 25.77
C LEU A 62 25.87 12.16 26.31
N ALA A 63 26.26 12.03 27.58
CA ALA A 63 27.32 12.85 28.18
C ALA A 63 28.69 12.55 27.53
N GLN A 64 29.04 11.27 27.32
CA GLN A 64 30.27 10.89 26.64
C GLN A 64 30.33 11.40 25.19
N TYR A 65 29.21 11.38 24.47
CA TYR A 65 29.13 11.94 23.10
C TYR A 65 29.30 13.47 23.06
N ARG A 66 28.76 14.21 24.04
CA ARG A 66 28.94 15.68 24.13
C ARG A 66 30.36 16.09 24.52
N VAL A 67 31.01 15.36 25.44
CA VAL A 67 32.43 15.64 25.79
C VAL A 67 33.36 15.37 24.60
N SER A 68 33.08 14.32 23.83
CA SER A 68 33.88 13.96 22.64
C SER A 68 33.74 14.98 21.48
N THR A 69 32.60 15.68 21.38
CA THR A 69 32.38 16.72 20.35
C THR A 69 32.88 18.10 20.78
N LEU A 70 32.93 18.42 22.07
CA LEU A 70 33.50 19.67 22.58
C LEU A 70 35.04 19.70 22.57
N LEU A 71 35.71 18.55 22.62
CA LEU A 71 37.17 18.46 22.53
C LEU A 71 37.73 18.45 21.09
N ALA A 72 36.87 18.37 20.07
CA ALA A 72 37.26 18.25 18.66
C ALA A 72 37.28 19.59 17.89
N ALA A 73 37.00 20.72 18.55
CA ALA A 73 36.77 22.02 17.90
C ALA A 73 37.55 23.18 18.53
N VAL A 74 38.89 23.05 18.65
CA VAL A 74 39.78 24.19 18.98
C VAL A 74 41.06 24.14 18.13
N PRO A 75 41.15 24.91 17.03
CA PRO A 75 42.42 25.41 16.53
C PRO A 75 42.80 26.71 17.26
N ALA A 76 44.06 26.86 17.65
CA ALA A 76 44.55 28.06 18.31
C ALA A 76 44.64 29.25 17.35
N ALA A 77 44.18 30.43 17.79
CA ALA A 77 44.36 31.70 17.08
C ALA A 77 44.93 32.76 18.06
N ALA A 78 45.99 33.44 17.64
CA ALA A 78 46.63 34.49 18.42
C ALA A 78 45.92 35.84 18.31
N SER A 79 45.97 36.63 19.39
CA SER A 79 45.59 38.06 19.43
C SER A 79 46.71 38.95 18.83
N PRO A 80 46.64 40.31 18.76
CA PRO A 80 45.64 41.28 19.28
C PRO A 80 45.35 42.44 18.26
N PRO A 81 44.99 43.72 18.59
CA PRO A 81 44.32 44.34 19.77
C PRO A 81 43.11 45.32 19.47
N LEU A 82 42.31 45.58 20.53
CA LEU A 82 41.59 46.81 20.95
C LEU A 82 40.74 47.72 20.00
N ALA A 83 39.46 47.93 20.39
CA ALA A 83 38.80 49.24 20.67
C ALA A 83 37.37 49.01 21.25
N THR A 84 37.13 49.02 22.58
CA THR A 84 36.62 50.13 23.43
C THR A 84 35.19 50.67 23.19
N GLY A 85 34.28 50.47 24.16
CA GLY A 85 32.97 51.15 24.31
C GLY A 85 31.82 50.16 24.67
N ARG A 86 31.42 49.98 25.94
CA ARG A 86 30.36 50.73 26.70
C ARG A 86 29.03 50.89 25.92
N ALA A 87 27.85 50.59 26.46
CA ALA A 87 27.46 50.05 27.78
C ALA A 87 26.05 49.39 27.73
N ALA A 88 25.71 48.61 28.76
CA ALA A 88 24.35 48.13 29.10
C ALA A 88 23.71 49.13 30.14
N PRO A 89 22.59 48.86 30.86
CA PRO A 89 21.72 47.66 30.90
C PRO A 89 20.19 47.96 31.05
N ASP A 90 19.42 46.93 31.47
CA ASP A 90 18.19 47.00 32.32
C ASP A 90 16.86 47.52 31.69
N GLU A 91 15.65 47.12 32.10
CA GLU A 91 15.09 46.31 33.22
C GLU A 91 13.86 45.48 32.69
N GLN A 92 13.48 44.29 33.22
CA GLN A 92 12.44 44.03 34.26
C GLN A 92 11.06 44.73 34.08
N VAL A 93 9.86 44.19 34.44
CA VAL A 93 9.44 42.92 35.07
C VAL A 93 7.93 42.61 34.75
N ALA A 94 7.44 41.44 35.18
CA ALA A 94 6.16 40.78 34.87
C ALA A 94 4.80 41.43 35.31
N GLY A 95 3.70 40.95 34.69
CA GLY A 95 2.28 41.05 35.12
C GLY A 95 1.30 40.71 33.96
N VAL A 96 0.39 39.71 33.96
CA VAL A 96 -0.81 39.43 34.81
C VAL A 96 -2.04 40.31 34.44
N VAL A 97 -3.21 39.80 33.98
CA VAL A 97 -3.65 38.44 33.55
C VAL A 97 -5.06 38.46 32.84
N VAL A 98 -5.45 37.36 32.13
CA VAL A 98 -6.82 36.91 31.73
C VAL A 98 -7.60 37.52 30.54
N ALA A 99 -7.97 36.61 29.61
CA ALA A 99 -9.13 36.49 28.71
C ALA A 99 -9.83 37.68 28.01
N GLY A 100 -10.00 37.55 26.69
CA GLY A 100 -10.98 38.28 25.88
C GLY A 100 -10.95 37.86 24.42
N GLY A 101 -11.90 37.02 23.97
CA GLY A 101 -11.95 36.54 22.59
C GLY A 101 -12.25 37.66 21.60
N HIS A 102 -11.53 37.68 20.47
CA HIS A 102 -11.70 38.69 19.42
C HIS A 102 -11.77 38.04 18.03
N THR A 103 -12.70 38.56 17.23
CA THR A 103 -12.86 38.28 15.80
C THR A 103 -11.66 38.79 14.98
N PRO A 104 -11.37 38.22 13.80
CA PRO A 104 -10.27 38.71 12.97
C PRO A 104 -10.55 40.13 12.46
N ALA A 105 -9.59 41.03 12.70
CA ALA A 105 -9.63 42.40 12.22
C ALA A 105 -9.44 42.50 10.68
N PRO A 106 -9.97 43.55 10.02
CA PRO A 106 -9.74 43.77 8.59
C PRO A 106 -8.29 44.16 8.29
N TRP A 107 -7.82 43.81 7.09
CA TRP A 107 -6.43 44.02 6.65
C TRP A 107 -6.09 45.52 6.51
N PRO A 108 -4.89 45.97 6.96
CA PRO A 108 -4.45 47.34 6.81
C PRO A 108 -4.07 47.67 5.35
N SER A 109 -4.34 48.92 4.94
CA SER A 109 -4.27 49.37 3.54
C SER A 109 -2.86 49.61 2.98
N SER A 110 -1.81 49.39 3.78
CA SER A 110 -0.41 49.57 3.38
C SER A 110 0.50 48.63 4.15
N VAL A 111 1.18 47.73 3.44
CA VAL A 111 2.14 46.76 4.01
C VAL A 111 3.54 47.38 3.98
N THR A 112 4.17 47.50 5.14
CA THR A 112 5.61 47.82 5.28
C THR A 112 6.43 46.53 5.24
N MET A 113 7.72 46.59 4.90
CA MET A 113 8.55 45.37 4.79
C MET A 113 8.60 44.57 6.08
N ASP A 114 8.64 45.22 7.25
CA ASP A 114 8.62 44.57 8.56
C ASP A 114 7.32 43.76 8.79
N THR A 115 6.17 44.24 8.29
CA THR A 115 4.89 43.51 8.40
C THR A 115 4.78 42.36 7.40
N LEU A 116 5.57 42.37 6.31
CA LEU A 116 5.70 41.24 5.40
C LEU A 116 6.56 40.13 6.01
N GLU A 117 7.68 40.48 6.66
CA GLU A 117 8.57 39.50 7.30
C GLU A 117 7.88 38.78 8.47
N GLU A 118 7.17 39.51 9.33
CA GLU A 118 6.35 38.94 10.41
C GLU A 118 5.23 38.03 9.86
N ALA A 119 4.56 38.43 8.77
CA ALA A 119 3.52 37.62 8.13
C ALA A 119 4.06 36.35 7.47
N VAL A 120 5.26 36.39 6.87
CA VAL A 120 5.96 35.21 6.35
C VAL A 120 6.36 34.29 7.51
N ARG A 121 6.94 34.82 8.58
CA ARG A 121 7.34 34.05 9.77
C ARG A 121 6.15 33.32 10.40
N LEU A 122 5.04 34.02 10.66
CA LEU A 122 3.81 33.42 11.18
C LEU A 122 3.18 32.40 10.23
N SER A 123 3.32 32.57 8.92
CA SER A 123 2.85 31.59 7.93
C SER A 123 3.72 30.33 7.92
N VAL A 124 5.04 30.47 8.07
CA VAL A 124 5.98 29.35 8.21
C VAL A 124 5.75 28.59 9.52
N GLU A 125 5.57 29.30 10.64
CA GLU A 125 5.25 28.68 11.94
C GLU A 125 3.90 27.93 11.92
N ARG A 126 2.88 28.47 11.23
CA ARG A 126 1.59 27.78 11.05
C ARG A 126 1.65 26.59 10.09
N LEU A 127 2.48 26.64 9.05
CA LEU A 127 2.75 25.49 8.19
C LEU A 127 3.48 24.39 8.98
N ALA A 128 4.45 24.73 9.82
CA ALA A 128 5.19 23.80 10.67
C ALA A 128 4.35 23.10 11.76
N GLN A 129 3.06 23.43 11.90
CA GLN A 129 2.11 22.80 12.81
C GLN A 129 1.07 21.90 12.10
N ASN A 130 1.23 21.67 10.79
CA ASN A 130 0.23 20.96 9.96
C ASN A 130 0.93 19.99 8.98
N ASP A 131 1.31 18.82 9.51
CA ASP A 131 2.40 17.98 8.98
C ASP A 131 2.22 17.47 7.53
N ASP A 132 1.00 17.23 7.06
CA ASP A 132 0.76 16.64 5.72
C ASP A 132 0.92 17.64 4.55
N MET A 133 0.78 18.95 4.80
CA MET A 133 0.85 19.99 3.75
C MET A 133 2.12 20.86 3.82
N ALA A 134 2.79 20.89 4.96
CA ALA A 134 3.93 21.75 5.26
C ALA A 134 5.10 21.56 4.27
N ALA A 135 5.51 20.32 4.04
CA ALA A 135 6.70 20.01 3.25
C ALA A 135 6.56 20.37 1.77
N VAL A 136 5.37 20.17 1.19
CA VAL A 136 5.12 20.40 -0.24
C VAL A 136 4.82 21.87 -0.54
N LEU A 137 4.06 22.56 0.33
CA LEU A 137 3.79 24.00 0.16
C LEU A 137 4.99 24.85 0.55
N GLY A 138 5.67 24.56 1.67
CA GLY A 138 6.85 25.32 2.12
C GLY A 138 7.96 25.33 1.07
N ALA A 139 8.24 24.18 0.44
CA ALA A 139 9.23 24.06 -0.63
C ALA A 139 8.80 24.71 -1.97
N ARG A 140 7.53 25.07 -2.15
CA ARG A 140 7.08 25.92 -3.28
C ARG A 140 7.18 27.40 -2.90
N LEU A 141 6.62 27.78 -1.76
CA LEU A 141 6.61 29.16 -1.26
C LEU A 141 8.03 29.74 -1.13
N LEU A 142 8.99 28.95 -0.62
CA LEU A 142 10.40 29.36 -0.53
C LEU A 142 11.05 29.60 -1.91
N ARG A 143 10.65 28.85 -2.95
CA ARG A 143 11.15 29.07 -4.33
C ARG A 143 10.52 30.30 -4.97
N GLU A 144 9.23 30.52 -4.75
CA GLU A 144 8.53 31.75 -5.18
C GLU A 144 9.20 32.97 -4.54
N VAL A 145 9.39 32.97 -3.21
CA VAL A 145 10.05 34.06 -2.47
C VAL A 145 11.50 34.27 -2.91
N ALA A 146 12.29 33.21 -3.07
CA ALA A 146 13.68 33.32 -3.55
C ALA A 146 13.78 33.92 -4.96
N SER A 147 12.83 33.60 -5.85
CA SER A 147 12.79 34.18 -7.21
C SER A 147 12.41 35.65 -7.21
N HIS A 148 11.48 36.07 -6.33
CA HIS A 148 11.08 37.48 -6.16
C HIS A 148 12.18 38.33 -5.49
N LEU A 149 13.04 37.72 -4.67
CA LEU A 149 14.16 38.41 -3.98
C LEU A 149 15.46 38.47 -4.80
N GLN A 150 15.48 37.99 -6.05
CA GLN A 150 16.64 38.05 -6.97
C GLN A 150 17.96 37.46 -6.40
N LEU A 151 17.86 36.49 -5.48
CA LEU A 151 19.02 35.82 -4.88
C LEU A 151 19.65 34.84 -5.88
N HIS A 152 20.51 35.35 -6.76
CA HIS A 152 21.27 34.53 -7.71
C HIS A 152 22.36 33.70 -7.01
N ALA A 153 22.33 32.38 -7.23
CA ALA A 153 23.43 31.49 -6.86
C ALA A 153 24.66 31.74 -7.75
N PRO A 154 25.90 31.57 -7.23
CA PRO A 154 27.11 31.95 -7.94
C PRO A 154 27.38 31.06 -9.17
N THR A 155 27.49 31.70 -10.33
CA THR A 155 27.80 31.08 -11.61
C THR A 155 29.29 30.82 -11.79
N SER A 156 29.69 29.55 -11.84
CA SER A 156 30.84 29.13 -12.64
C SER A 156 30.62 27.70 -13.13
N ALA A 157 30.75 27.51 -14.43
CA ALA A 157 30.62 26.21 -15.08
C ALA A 157 31.78 26.03 -16.08
N PRO A 158 32.46 24.87 -16.10
CA PRO A 158 33.12 24.40 -17.30
C PRO A 158 32.07 23.80 -18.23
N ALA A 159 32.20 24.07 -19.53
CA ALA A 159 31.30 23.52 -20.54
C ALA A 159 31.64 22.05 -20.86
N ASP A 160 30.61 21.38 -21.40
CA ASP A 160 30.61 20.18 -22.26
C ASP A 160 30.08 18.87 -21.62
N CYS A 161 28.81 18.59 -21.92
CA CYS A 161 28.27 17.27 -22.28
C CYS A 161 26.76 17.40 -22.57
N SER A 162 26.40 17.60 -23.83
CA SER A 162 25.01 17.76 -24.27
C SER A 162 24.27 16.43 -24.38
N GLN A 163 23.91 15.78 -23.25
CA GLN A 163 22.94 14.66 -23.21
C GLN A 163 22.54 14.19 -21.79
N GLN A 164 21.87 15.05 -20.99
CA GLN A 164 21.10 14.61 -19.80
C GLN A 164 20.22 15.71 -19.18
N CYS A 165 19.09 16.04 -19.83
CA CYS A 165 18.02 16.83 -19.22
C CYS A 165 16.69 16.07 -19.33
N ALA A 166 16.41 15.25 -18.32
CA ALA A 166 15.06 14.80 -18.00
C ALA A 166 14.84 15.15 -16.53
N ASP A 167 13.88 16.03 -16.25
CA ASP A 167 13.69 16.62 -14.93
C ASP A 167 13.48 15.57 -13.84
N VAL A 168 14.44 15.48 -12.92
CA VAL A 168 14.36 14.61 -11.76
C VAL A 168 13.46 15.26 -10.71
N LEU A 169 12.23 14.74 -10.58
CA LEU A 169 11.37 15.06 -9.44
C LEU A 169 12.12 14.72 -8.12
N PRO A 170 12.30 15.69 -7.20
CA PRO A 170 12.94 15.43 -5.91
C PRO A 170 12.00 14.56 -5.06
N GLY A 171 12.51 13.41 -4.61
CA GLY A 171 11.71 12.39 -3.89
C GLY A 171 11.95 10.95 -4.36
N ARG A 172 12.71 10.74 -5.44
CA ARG A 172 13.20 9.42 -5.83
C ARG A 172 14.26 8.91 -4.83
N ALA A 173 13.81 8.38 -3.70
CA ALA A 173 14.62 7.43 -2.93
C ALA A 173 14.88 6.22 -3.86
N VAL A 174 16.07 6.20 -4.44
CA VAL A 174 16.59 5.10 -5.24
C VAL A 174 16.71 3.91 -4.28
N PRO A 175 16.07 2.76 -4.56
CA PRO A 175 16.19 1.61 -3.67
C PRO A 175 17.67 1.24 -3.55
N PRO A 176 18.19 0.90 -2.34
CA PRO A 176 19.59 0.58 -2.13
C PRO A 176 20.10 -0.44 -3.17
N PRO A 177 21.34 -0.27 -3.67
CA PRO A 177 21.95 -1.20 -4.61
C PRO A 177 21.79 -2.65 -4.14
N GLY A 178 21.24 -3.51 -4.99
CA GLY A 178 20.95 -4.91 -4.66
C GLY A 178 19.56 -5.20 -4.11
N THR A 179 18.63 -4.23 -4.04
CA THR A 179 17.22 -4.53 -3.73
C THR A 179 16.53 -5.18 -4.94
N ASP A 180 16.22 -6.47 -4.84
CA ASP A 180 15.46 -7.21 -5.85
C ASP A 180 14.07 -6.56 -6.09
N PRO A 181 13.68 -6.31 -7.36
CA PRO A 181 12.41 -5.66 -7.69
C PRO A 181 11.21 -6.61 -7.51
N ILE A 182 10.05 -6.00 -7.23
CA ILE A 182 8.75 -6.69 -7.30
C ILE A 182 8.02 -6.21 -8.55
N TYR A 183 7.81 -7.11 -9.50
CA TYR A 183 7.04 -6.84 -10.72
C TYR A 183 5.56 -7.11 -10.46
N VAL A 184 4.78 -6.05 -10.33
CA VAL A 184 3.33 -6.14 -10.08
C VAL A 184 2.62 -6.16 -11.43
N ILE A 185 1.96 -7.28 -11.75
CA ILE A 185 1.29 -7.51 -13.04
C ILE A 185 -0.19 -7.19 -12.88
N THR A 186 -0.64 -6.11 -13.51
CA THR A 186 -2.01 -5.62 -13.41
C THR A 186 -2.72 -5.66 -14.76
N PRO A 187 -3.55 -6.70 -15.02
CA PRO A 187 -4.48 -6.67 -16.14
C PRO A 187 -5.59 -5.66 -15.85
N THR A 188 -5.94 -4.82 -16.84
CA THR A 188 -7.02 -3.84 -16.70
C THR A 188 -7.85 -3.73 -17.98
N TYR A 189 -9.08 -3.20 -17.88
CA TYR A 189 -9.96 -3.00 -19.04
C TYR A 189 -10.89 -1.79 -18.85
N ARG A 190 -11.30 -1.19 -19.97
CA ARG A 190 -12.12 0.04 -20.00
C ARG A 190 -13.50 -0.18 -19.36
N ARG A 191 -13.74 0.54 -18.27
CA ARG A 191 -14.99 0.62 -17.49
C ARG A 191 -15.03 1.93 -16.69
N PRO A 192 -16.19 2.41 -16.21
CA PRO A 192 -16.27 3.66 -15.43
C PRO A 192 -15.34 3.70 -14.21
N GLU A 193 -15.11 2.56 -13.57
CA GLU A 193 -14.26 2.42 -12.39
C GLU A 193 -12.76 2.44 -12.71
N GLN A 194 -12.34 2.22 -13.96
CA GLN A 194 -10.95 1.87 -14.31
C GLN A 194 -9.90 2.87 -13.79
N LEU A 195 -10.13 4.17 -13.97
CA LEU A 195 -9.20 5.20 -13.54
C LEU A 195 -9.16 5.35 -12.01
N PRO A 196 -10.30 5.38 -11.27
CA PRO A 196 -10.31 5.23 -9.82
C PRO A 196 -9.54 4.00 -9.30
N GLU A 197 -9.73 2.83 -9.91
CA GLU A 197 -9.09 1.56 -9.52
C GLU A 197 -7.56 1.64 -9.63
N LEU A 198 -7.06 2.05 -10.80
CA LEU A 198 -5.64 2.27 -11.02
C LEU A 198 -5.08 3.41 -10.15
N THR A 199 -5.88 4.42 -9.80
CA THR A 199 -5.44 5.51 -8.92
C THR A 199 -5.19 5.01 -7.50
N ARG A 200 -6.12 4.25 -6.90
CA ARG A 200 -5.92 3.68 -5.55
C ARG A 200 -4.79 2.64 -5.54
N MET A 201 -4.66 1.85 -6.59
CA MET A 201 -3.55 0.90 -6.73
C MET A 201 -2.19 1.60 -6.82
N ALA A 202 -2.07 2.67 -7.62
CA ALA A 202 -0.84 3.45 -7.71
C ALA A 202 -0.43 4.05 -6.35
N GLN A 203 -1.40 4.57 -5.59
CA GLN A 203 -1.18 5.12 -4.25
C GLN A 203 -0.66 4.07 -3.27
N THR A 204 -1.21 2.85 -3.28
CA THR A 204 -0.68 1.72 -2.49
C THR A 204 0.73 1.33 -2.93
N LEU A 205 1.01 1.26 -4.24
CA LEU A 205 2.32 0.84 -4.75
C LEU A 205 3.44 1.87 -4.54
N LEU A 206 3.12 3.16 -4.34
CA LEU A 206 4.11 4.19 -3.98
C LEU A 206 4.80 3.90 -2.65
N LEU A 207 4.07 3.27 -1.73
CA LEU A 207 4.56 2.80 -0.44
C LEU A 207 5.45 1.55 -0.55
N VAL A 208 5.53 0.88 -1.70
CA VAL A 208 6.30 -0.36 -1.87
C VAL A 208 7.70 -0.06 -2.41
N ARG A 209 8.74 -0.48 -1.68
CA ARG A 209 10.12 -0.30 -2.13
C ARG A 209 10.43 -1.14 -3.38
N ALA A 210 11.09 -0.55 -4.37
CA ALA A 210 11.47 -1.20 -5.62
C ALA A 210 10.31 -1.92 -6.36
N ALA A 211 9.08 -1.39 -6.26
CA ALA A 211 7.97 -1.83 -7.12
C ALA A 211 8.24 -1.45 -8.59
N HIS A 212 7.87 -2.35 -9.50
CA HIS A 212 7.86 -2.13 -10.93
C HIS A 212 6.49 -2.56 -11.47
N TRP A 213 5.68 -1.61 -11.91
CA TRP A 213 4.26 -1.85 -12.21
C TRP A 213 4.05 -2.12 -13.70
N LEU A 214 3.71 -3.36 -14.05
CA LEU A 214 3.38 -3.76 -15.42
C LEU A 214 1.86 -3.65 -15.58
N VAL A 215 1.38 -2.59 -16.22
CA VAL A 215 -0.05 -2.36 -16.47
C VAL A 215 -0.39 -2.73 -17.90
N ILE A 216 -1.33 -3.68 -18.07
CA ILE A 216 -1.64 -4.27 -19.37
C ILE A 216 -3.13 -4.17 -19.68
N GLU A 217 -3.48 -3.37 -20.68
CA GLU A 217 -4.87 -3.13 -21.09
C GLU A 217 -5.44 -4.25 -21.98
N ASP A 218 -6.71 -4.62 -21.77
CA ASP A 218 -7.56 -5.32 -22.75
C ASP A 218 -7.98 -4.38 -23.89
N ALA A 219 -6.98 -3.91 -24.64
CA ALA A 219 -7.12 -2.99 -25.74
C ALA A 219 -6.16 -3.39 -26.88
N LYS A 220 -6.38 -2.82 -28.06
CA LYS A 220 -5.40 -2.87 -29.17
C LYS A 220 -4.34 -1.79 -28.97
N GLU A 221 -4.81 -0.55 -28.78
CA GLU A 221 -4.01 0.65 -28.55
C GLU A 221 -4.03 1.08 -27.07
N PRO A 222 -2.94 1.66 -26.55
CA PRO A 222 -2.89 2.17 -25.18
C PRO A 222 -3.75 3.42 -25.00
N SER A 223 -4.42 3.56 -23.86
CA SER A 223 -5.24 4.72 -23.55
C SER A 223 -4.43 5.88 -22.96
N LYS A 224 -4.63 7.08 -23.51
CA LYS A 224 -3.93 8.31 -23.09
C LYS A 224 -4.11 8.62 -21.60
N GLN A 225 -5.31 8.35 -21.07
CA GLN A 225 -5.65 8.60 -19.67
C GLN A 225 -4.85 7.70 -18.71
N ILE A 226 -4.55 6.46 -19.11
CA ILE A 226 -3.72 5.55 -18.29
C ILE A 226 -2.25 5.91 -18.42
N ALA A 227 -1.75 6.23 -19.63
CA ALA A 227 -0.39 6.73 -19.80
C ALA A 227 -0.11 7.94 -18.87
N GLN A 228 -1.00 8.94 -18.89
CA GLN A 228 -0.93 10.12 -18.01
C GLN A 228 -1.04 9.78 -16.51
N LEU A 229 -1.79 8.74 -16.14
CA LEU A 229 -1.88 8.27 -14.75
C LEU A 229 -0.56 7.61 -14.30
N LEU A 230 0.05 6.82 -15.17
CA LEU A 230 1.31 6.14 -14.91
C LEU A 230 2.46 7.14 -14.84
N GLU A 231 2.57 8.04 -15.81
CA GLU A 231 3.55 9.14 -15.83
C GLU A 231 3.49 9.99 -14.55
N ARG A 232 2.31 10.50 -14.19
CA ARG A 232 2.14 11.35 -12.98
C ARG A 232 2.28 10.58 -11.67
N SER A 233 2.22 9.24 -11.68
CA SER A 233 2.36 8.45 -10.46
C SER A 233 3.78 8.48 -9.90
N GLY A 234 4.80 8.69 -10.74
CA GLY A 234 6.21 8.59 -10.34
C GLY A 234 6.69 7.16 -10.02
N LEU A 235 5.83 6.14 -10.20
CA LEU A 235 6.24 4.74 -10.13
C LEU A 235 7.14 4.38 -11.30
N ARG A 236 7.98 3.35 -11.13
CA ARG A 236 8.56 2.66 -12.29
C ARG A 236 7.47 1.79 -12.90
N PHE A 237 7.16 1.96 -14.18
CA PHE A 237 6.09 1.22 -14.85
C PHE A 237 6.44 0.81 -16.28
N GLU A 238 5.64 -0.12 -16.80
CA GLU A 238 5.56 -0.45 -18.23
C GLU A 238 4.08 -0.44 -18.62
N HIS A 239 3.73 0.29 -19.68
CA HIS A 239 2.37 0.38 -20.19
C HIS A 239 2.25 -0.49 -21.45
N LEU A 240 1.51 -1.59 -21.34
CA LEU A 240 1.39 -2.61 -22.39
C LEU A 240 -0.08 -2.79 -22.81
N THR A 241 -0.30 -3.40 -23.98
CA THR A 241 -1.62 -3.81 -24.47
C THR A 241 -1.62 -5.30 -24.81
N ALA A 242 -2.77 -5.95 -24.57
CA ALA A 242 -3.03 -7.32 -24.99
C ALA A 242 -4.55 -7.58 -25.04
N ALA A 243 -5.17 -7.28 -26.18
CA ALA A 243 -6.59 -7.56 -26.39
C ALA A 243 -6.93 -9.05 -26.24
N MET A 244 -8.04 -9.36 -25.56
CA MET A 244 -8.58 -10.71 -25.48
C MET A 244 -8.90 -11.24 -26.90
N PRO A 245 -8.48 -12.47 -27.26
CA PRO A 245 -8.80 -13.06 -28.56
C PRO A 245 -10.31 -13.17 -28.81
N GLU A 246 -10.72 -12.88 -30.05
CA GLU A 246 -12.15 -12.77 -30.45
C GLU A 246 -12.98 -14.04 -30.15
N GLN A 247 -12.36 -15.22 -30.21
CA GLN A 247 -12.99 -16.50 -29.88
C GLN A 247 -13.50 -16.56 -28.42
N TYR A 248 -12.85 -15.86 -27.50
CA TYR A 248 -13.25 -15.81 -26.09
C TYR A 248 -14.22 -14.66 -25.79
N LYS A 249 -14.10 -13.53 -26.51
CA LYS A 249 -15.03 -12.39 -26.39
C LYS A 249 -16.48 -12.79 -26.70
N LYS A 250 -16.68 -13.63 -27.72
CA LYS A 250 -18.01 -14.08 -28.19
C LYS A 250 -18.60 -15.26 -27.40
N LYS A 251 -17.81 -15.90 -26.53
CA LYS A 251 -18.26 -17.05 -25.72
C LYS A 251 -19.37 -16.63 -24.73
N ARG A 252 -20.45 -17.41 -24.66
CA ARG A 252 -21.47 -17.30 -23.59
C ARG A 252 -21.00 -18.00 -22.32
N GLY A 253 -21.33 -17.44 -21.15
CA GLY A 253 -20.88 -17.94 -19.85
C GLY A 253 -19.54 -17.35 -19.42
N ALA A 254 -18.78 -18.09 -18.60
CA ALA A 254 -17.50 -17.64 -18.04
C ALA A 254 -16.45 -17.37 -19.13
N LYS A 255 -15.78 -16.21 -19.02
CA LYS A 255 -14.73 -15.75 -19.95
C LYS A 255 -13.37 -15.69 -19.24
N PRO A 256 -12.28 -16.08 -19.91
CA PRO A 256 -10.92 -16.04 -19.34
C PRO A 256 -10.39 -14.61 -19.31
N LYS A 257 -10.87 -13.81 -18.35
CA LYS A 257 -10.45 -12.41 -18.16
C LYS A 257 -8.98 -12.33 -17.73
N GLY A 258 -8.25 -11.34 -18.25
CA GLY A 258 -6.85 -11.09 -17.85
C GLY A 258 -5.82 -12.07 -18.43
N VAL A 259 -6.21 -13.16 -19.10
CA VAL A 259 -5.26 -14.19 -19.55
C VAL A 259 -4.29 -13.70 -20.64
N ALA A 260 -4.77 -12.92 -21.61
CA ALA A 260 -3.91 -12.34 -22.65
C ALA A 260 -2.89 -11.37 -22.05
N GLN A 261 -3.34 -10.58 -21.08
CA GLN A 261 -2.62 -9.55 -20.37
C GLN A 261 -1.53 -10.14 -19.46
N ARG A 262 -1.88 -11.13 -18.64
CA ARG A 262 -0.94 -11.89 -17.81
C ARG A 262 0.12 -12.59 -18.66
N ASN A 263 -0.25 -13.19 -19.80
CA ASN A 263 0.71 -13.77 -20.74
C ASN A 263 1.63 -12.73 -21.39
N ARG A 264 1.12 -11.55 -21.78
CA ARG A 264 1.93 -10.44 -22.32
C ARG A 264 2.95 -9.91 -21.30
N ALA A 265 2.61 -9.92 -20.01
CA ALA A 265 3.53 -9.60 -18.93
C ALA A 265 4.59 -10.69 -18.71
N LEU A 266 4.21 -11.98 -18.75
CA LEU A 266 5.18 -13.10 -18.71
C LEU A 266 6.18 -13.05 -19.88
N GLN A 267 5.75 -12.61 -21.07
CA GLN A 267 6.64 -12.38 -22.21
C GLN A 267 7.60 -11.20 -21.95
N TRP A 268 7.10 -10.08 -21.43
CA TRP A 268 7.95 -8.93 -21.05
C TRP A 268 8.97 -9.33 -19.98
N LEU A 269 8.57 -10.05 -18.93
CA LEU A 269 9.47 -10.53 -17.88
C LEU A 269 10.60 -11.41 -18.42
N ARG A 270 10.28 -12.28 -19.40
CA ARG A 270 11.28 -13.13 -20.06
C ARG A 270 12.29 -12.36 -20.91
N ALA A 271 11.91 -11.21 -21.46
CA ALA A 271 12.79 -10.38 -22.28
C ALA A 271 13.56 -9.33 -21.46
N ASN A 272 13.01 -8.84 -20.35
CA ASN A 272 13.47 -7.62 -19.68
C ASN A 272 13.91 -7.80 -18.21
N ALA A 273 13.54 -8.90 -17.53
CA ALA A 273 13.82 -9.10 -16.11
C ALA A 273 14.75 -10.30 -15.88
N THR A 274 15.76 -10.17 -15.02
CA THR A 274 16.74 -11.24 -14.72
C THR A 274 16.65 -11.77 -13.28
N ALA A 275 16.23 -10.92 -12.35
CA ALA A 275 16.12 -11.19 -10.91
C ALA A 275 14.81 -10.61 -10.34
N GLY A 276 14.57 -10.81 -9.04
CA GLY A 276 13.33 -10.40 -8.37
C GLY A 276 12.17 -11.38 -8.47
N VAL A 277 10.99 -10.89 -8.10
CA VAL A 277 9.74 -11.66 -7.95
C VAL A 277 8.63 -10.95 -8.72
N PHE A 278 7.74 -11.70 -9.35
CA PHE A 278 6.52 -11.15 -9.93
C PHE A 278 5.27 -11.64 -9.20
N TYR A 279 4.24 -10.80 -9.22
CA TYR A 279 2.99 -10.99 -8.51
C TYR A 279 1.82 -10.58 -9.41
N PHE A 280 0.80 -11.42 -9.51
CA PHE A 280 -0.43 -11.09 -10.24
C PHE A 280 -1.36 -10.33 -9.31
N ALA A 281 -1.71 -9.10 -9.71
CA ALA A 281 -2.46 -8.17 -8.89
C ALA A 281 -3.50 -7.46 -9.76
N ASP A 282 -4.74 -7.98 -9.73
CA ASP A 282 -5.88 -7.40 -10.43
C ASP A 282 -6.23 -6.01 -9.84
N ASP A 283 -6.81 -5.13 -10.66
CA ASP A 283 -6.91 -3.69 -10.38
C ASP A 283 -7.97 -3.30 -9.33
N ASP A 284 -8.89 -4.20 -8.98
CA ASP A 284 -9.99 -3.99 -8.01
C ASP A 284 -9.73 -4.59 -6.60
N ASN A 285 -8.65 -5.34 -6.46
CA ASN A 285 -8.23 -6.00 -5.23
C ASN A 285 -7.63 -5.01 -4.21
N THR A 286 -7.56 -5.40 -2.93
CA THR A 286 -6.99 -4.60 -1.85
C THR A 286 -5.77 -5.31 -1.24
N TYR A 287 -4.67 -4.59 -1.05
CA TYR A 287 -3.38 -5.13 -0.61
C TYR A 287 -2.87 -4.36 0.61
N ASP A 288 -2.56 -5.06 1.71
CA ASP A 288 -1.74 -4.52 2.80
C ASP A 288 -0.29 -4.43 2.30
N VAL A 289 0.30 -3.24 2.37
CA VAL A 289 1.68 -2.97 1.95
C VAL A 289 2.71 -3.91 2.60
N ALA A 290 2.42 -4.45 3.79
CA ALA A 290 3.29 -5.38 4.47
C ALA A 290 3.42 -6.75 3.77
N ILE A 291 2.59 -7.10 2.77
CA ILE A 291 2.81 -8.30 1.92
C ILE A 291 4.02 -8.15 0.98
N PHE A 292 4.49 -6.92 0.77
CA PHE A 292 5.63 -6.59 -0.10
C PHE A 292 6.97 -6.42 0.64
N ASP A 293 7.05 -6.93 1.88
CA ASP A 293 8.23 -7.00 2.77
C ASP A 293 8.67 -5.67 3.38
N GLU A 294 8.73 -4.59 2.59
CA GLU A 294 9.26 -3.29 3.00
C GLU A 294 8.37 -2.13 2.54
N VAL A 295 7.86 -1.36 3.50
CA VAL A 295 7.30 -0.02 3.26
C VAL A 295 8.45 0.94 2.95
N ARG A 296 8.25 1.86 2.00
CA ARG A 296 9.12 3.00 1.75
C ARG A 296 9.03 3.95 2.95
N ILE A 297 9.92 3.74 3.92
CA ILE A 297 10.19 4.69 4.99
C ILE A 297 10.82 5.92 4.31
N THR A 298 10.11 7.04 4.28
CA THR A 298 10.65 8.33 3.85
C THR A 298 11.68 8.81 4.88
N ASP A 299 12.70 9.55 4.43
CA ASP A 299 13.94 9.80 5.19
C ASP A 299 13.78 10.85 6.34
N GLY A 300 12.80 10.65 7.22
CA GLY A 300 12.50 11.49 8.39
C GLY A 300 12.88 10.84 9.72
N TRP A 301 13.21 11.66 10.72
CA TRP A 301 13.66 11.22 12.05
C TRP A 301 12.64 10.36 12.81
N GLU A 302 11.34 10.70 12.75
CA GLU A 302 10.24 9.85 13.26
C GLU A 302 10.18 8.48 12.54
N ALA A 303 10.42 8.48 11.23
CA ALA A 303 10.39 7.27 10.41
C ALA A 303 11.58 6.35 10.71
N VAL A 304 12.74 6.92 11.07
CA VAL A 304 13.89 6.17 11.63
C VAL A 304 13.57 5.60 13.01
N ARG A 305 12.88 6.36 13.88
CA ARG A 305 12.44 5.88 15.20
C ARG A 305 11.48 4.69 15.09
N GLU A 306 10.48 4.77 14.21
CA GLU A 306 9.58 3.65 13.93
C GLU A 306 10.29 2.49 13.23
N ALA A 307 11.24 2.74 12.32
CA ALA A 307 12.08 1.70 11.74
C ALA A 307 12.89 0.94 12.82
N VAL A 308 13.43 1.67 13.80
CA VAL A 308 14.18 1.09 14.93
C VAL A 308 13.27 0.29 15.84
N LEU A 309 12.07 0.78 16.17
CA LEU A 309 11.08 0.03 16.96
C LEU A 309 10.65 -1.25 16.20
N TRP A 310 10.29 -1.14 14.92
CA TRP A 310 9.99 -2.26 14.03
C TRP A 310 11.12 -3.31 13.99
N ARG A 311 12.39 -2.87 14.02
CA ARG A 311 13.60 -3.71 14.03
C ARG A 311 13.92 -4.33 15.41
N VAL A 312 13.48 -3.71 16.50
CA VAL A 312 13.69 -4.16 17.88
C VAL A 312 12.59 -5.12 18.32
N GLU A 313 11.33 -4.81 18.03
CA GLU A 313 10.15 -5.60 18.43
C GLU A 313 10.03 -6.91 17.63
N ARG A 314 10.37 -6.90 16.32
CA ARG A 314 10.23 -8.08 15.43
C ARG A 314 11.48 -8.95 15.32
N ARG A 315 12.38 -8.91 16.30
CA ARG A 315 13.71 -9.56 16.23
C ARG A 315 13.70 -11.10 16.13
N SER A 316 12.53 -11.73 16.22
CA SER A 316 12.31 -13.18 16.07
C SER A 316 11.59 -13.59 14.76
N SER A 317 11.15 -12.63 13.94
CA SER A 317 10.44 -12.89 12.68
C SER A 317 11.17 -12.24 11.51
N VAL A 318 12.14 -12.98 10.95
CA VAL A 318 12.76 -12.68 9.64
C VAL A 318 11.63 -12.41 8.63
N SER A 319 11.80 -11.44 7.72
CA SER A 319 10.69 -10.94 6.91
C SER A 319 10.27 -11.96 5.83
N VAL A 320 9.23 -12.74 6.16
CA VAL A 320 8.73 -13.88 5.36
C VAL A 320 7.66 -13.45 4.35
N GLN A 321 7.91 -12.38 3.58
CA GLN A 321 6.96 -11.85 2.60
C GLN A 321 7.44 -12.06 1.15
N ILE A 322 6.66 -11.61 0.15
CA ILE A 322 6.82 -12.09 -1.23
C ILE A 322 8.14 -11.71 -1.89
N ARG A 323 8.83 -10.66 -1.42
CA ARG A 323 10.15 -10.27 -1.95
C ARG A 323 11.20 -11.36 -1.82
N SER A 324 11.11 -12.16 -0.76
CA SER A 324 12.08 -13.22 -0.48
C SER A 324 11.92 -14.47 -1.36
N THR A 325 10.85 -14.56 -2.16
CA THR A 325 10.45 -15.78 -2.89
C THR A 325 11.51 -16.30 -3.86
N LYS A 326 11.86 -17.58 -3.72
CA LYS A 326 12.91 -18.26 -4.53
C LYS A 326 12.33 -19.17 -5.62
N ARG A 327 11.14 -19.72 -5.41
CA ARG A 327 10.39 -20.53 -6.39
C ARG A 327 9.00 -19.96 -6.58
N VAL A 328 8.08 -20.38 -5.72
CA VAL A 328 6.67 -19.98 -5.66
C VAL A 328 6.31 -19.89 -4.18
N SER A 329 5.69 -18.79 -3.81
CA SER A 329 5.21 -18.54 -2.46
C SER A 329 3.70 -18.38 -2.42
N MET A 330 3.05 -18.83 -1.35
CA MET A 330 1.60 -18.70 -1.20
C MET A 330 1.20 -18.20 0.19
N PHE A 331 0.03 -17.56 0.26
CA PHE A 331 -0.51 -16.89 1.45
C PHE A 331 -2.04 -16.74 1.35
N PRO A 332 -2.73 -16.41 2.46
CA PRO A 332 -4.18 -16.29 2.48
C PRO A 332 -4.69 -15.07 1.69
N VAL A 333 -5.80 -15.28 0.96
CA VAL A 333 -6.61 -14.22 0.35
C VAL A 333 -7.99 -14.20 1.01
N GLY A 334 -8.44 -13.03 1.45
CA GLY A 334 -9.76 -12.82 2.04
C GLY A 334 -10.80 -12.36 1.03
N LEU A 335 -12.08 -12.51 1.38
CA LEU A 335 -13.26 -12.10 0.60
C LEU A 335 -13.39 -12.77 -0.79
N CYS A 336 -12.57 -13.79 -1.08
CA CYS A 336 -12.65 -14.60 -2.29
C CYS A 336 -13.46 -15.89 -2.07
N THR A 337 -14.09 -16.38 -3.15
CA THR A 337 -14.89 -17.63 -3.18
C THR A 337 -16.09 -17.64 -2.22
N LYS A 338 -16.85 -18.74 -2.22
CA LYS A 338 -18.03 -18.93 -1.33
C LYS A 338 -17.70 -19.06 0.16
N PHE A 339 -16.43 -19.28 0.52
CA PHE A 339 -15.98 -19.40 1.91
C PHE A 339 -15.37 -18.09 2.46
N GLY A 340 -15.23 -17.05 1.64
CA GLY A 340 -14.60 -15.79 2.04
C GLY A 340 -13.09 -15.87 2.32
N LEU A 341 -12.47 -17.02 2.01
CA LEU A 341 -11.06 -17.32 2.24
C LEU A 341 -10.56 -18.33 1.18
N SER A 342 -9.36 -18.09 0.66
CA SER A 342 -8.54 -19.05 -0.10
C SER A 342 -7.16 -19.08 0.53
N THR A 343 -6.67 -20.25 0.95
CA THR A 343 -5.39 -20.36 1.66
C THR A 343 -4.76 -21.77 1.55
N PRO A 344 -3.42 -21.87 1.54
CA PRO A 344 -2.74 -23.08 2.00
C PRO A 344 -3.17 -23.43 3.44
N VAL A 345 -3.32 -24.72 3.73
CA VAL A 345 -3.57 -25.23 5.09
C VAL A 345 -2.25 -25.71 5.66
N VAL A 346 -1.94 -25.22 6.86
CA VAL A 346 -0.70 -25.50 7.57
C VAL A 346 -1.05 -26.18 8.90
N SER A 347 -0.36 -27.27 9.22
CA SER A 347 -0.51 -27.98 10.49
C SER A 347 0.09 -27.18 11.66
N SER A 348 -0.24 -27.56 12.88
CA SER A 348 0.40 -27.02 14.11
C SER A 348 1.92 -27.25 14.15
N ALA A 349 2.44 -28.20 13.39
CA ALA A 349 3.89 -28.45 13.21
C ALA A 349 4.54 -27.57 12.12
N GLY A 350 3.80 -26.64 11.50
CA GLY A 350 4.28 -25.77 10.43
C GLY A 350 4.36 -26.42 9.04
N ALA A 351 3.93 -27.68 8.89
CA ALA A 351 3.95 -28.38 7.61
C ALA A 351 2.68 -28.10 6.78
N PHE A 352 2.84 -27.88 5.47
CA PHE A 352 1.75 -27.83 4.50
C PHE A 352 0.99 -29.17 4.46
N VAL A 353 -0.34 -29.14 4.55
CA VAL A 353 -1.20 -30.34 4.53
C VAL A 353 -2.27 -30.33 3.44
N GLY A 354 -2.49 -29.20 2.76
CA GLY A 354 -3.51 -29.07 1.72
C GLY A 354 -3.91 -27.62 1.46
N PHE A 355 -5.11 -27.43 0.93
CA PHE A 355 -5.67 -26.11 0.62
C PHE A 355 -7.10 -26.00 1.12
N TYR A 356 -7.49 -24.79 1.49
CA TYR A 356 -8.86 -24.41 1.85
C TYR A 356 -9.33 -23.34 0.87
N ASP A 357 -10.28 -23.69 0.01
CA ASP A 357 -10.75 -22.84 -1.09
C ASP A 357 -12.19 -23.24 -1.50
N GLY A 358 -13.01 -22.26 -1.90
CA GLY A 358 -14.42 -22.49 -2.27
C GLY A 358 -14.64 -23.29 -3.55
N TRP A 359 -13.60 -23.49 -4.37
CA TRP A 359 -13.63 -24.14 -5.68
C TRP A 359 -12.46 -25.13 -5.84
N ILE A 360 -12.53 -26.29 -5.18
CA ILE A 360 -11.48 -27.31 -5.30
C ILE A 360 -11.42 -27.90 -6.72
N GLY A 361 -12.55 -28.31 -7.31
CA GLY A 361 -12.67 -28.61 -8.75
C GLY A 361 -11.72 -29.66 -9.35
N GLY A 362 -11.04 -30.49 -8.54
CA GLY A 362 -9.95 -31.36 -9.00
C GLY A 362 -8.63 -30.63 -9.31
N ARG A 363 -8.53 -29.34 -8.97
CA ARG A 363 -7.30 -28.53 -9.08
C ARG A 363 -6.21 -29.12 -8.16
N LYS A 364 -4.96 -29.11 -8.63
CA LYS A 364 -3.75 -29.45 -7.85
C LYS A 364 -3.33 -28.25 -6.98
N PHE A 365 -3.59 -27.05 -7.47
CA PHE A 365 -3.41 -25.78 -6.77
C PHE A 365 -4.74 -25.00 -6.74
N PRO A 366 -5.71 -25.39 -5.88
CA PRO A 366 -6.91 -24.61 -5.64
C PRO A 366 -6.58 -23.38 -4.78
N VAL A 367 -6.12 -22.33 -5.45
CA VAL A 367 -5.85 -21.00 -4.87
C VAL A 367 -6.47 -19.92 -5.74
N ASP A 368 -6.58 -18.72 -5.17
CA ASP A 368 -6.88 -17.47 -5.86
C ASP A 368 -5.64 -16.90 -6.59
N MET A 369 -5.84 -16.15 -7.68
CA MET A 369 -4.77 -15.50 -8.46
C MET A 369 -3.88 -14.59 -7.60
N ALA A 370 -4.48 -13.88 -6.64
CA ALA A 370 -3.79 -12.98 -5.74
C ALA A 370 -3.10 -13.71 -4.57
N GLY A 371 -3.26 -15.03 -4.44
CA GLY A 371 -2.74 -15.83 -3.31
C GLY A 371 -1.32 -16.36 -3.47
N PHE A 372 -0.64 -16.03 -4.58
CA PHE A 372 0.71 -16.51 -4.84
C PHE A 372 1.62 -15.52 -5.58
N ALA A 373 2.92 -15.65 -5.38
CA ALA A 373 3.96 -14.91 -6.11
C ALA A 373 5.08 -15.85 -6.56
N VAL A 374 5.83 -15.48 -7.61
CA VAL A 374 6.77 -16.38 -8.30
C VAL A 374 8.09 -15.67 -8.60
N SER A 375 9.21 -16.36 -8.40
CA SER A 375 10.53 -15.81 -8.73
C SER A 375 10.72 -15.70 -10.25
N VAL A 376 11.26 -14.56 -10.71
CA VAL A 376 11.64 -14.34 -12.11
C VAL A 376 12.66 -15.39 -12.58
N LYS A 377 13.64 -15.71 -11.74
CA LYS A 377 14.64 -16.77 -12.02
C LYS A 377 13.97 -18.15 -12.14
N PHE A 378 12.92 -18.41 -11.37
CA PHE A 378 12.18 -19.68 -11.44
C PHE A 378 11.38 -19.80 -12.74
N LEU A 379 10.77 -18.71 -13.20
CA LEU A 379 10.07 -18.61 -14.49
C LEU A 379 11.01 -18.81 -15.70
N HIS A 380 12.23 -18.28 -15.65
CA HIS A 380 13.23 -18.47 -16.72
C HIS A 380 13.61 -19.93 -16.94
N MET A 381 13.74 -20.70 -15.86
CA MET A 381 13.94 -22.15 -15.94
C MET A 381 12.71 -22.91 -16.52
N ARG A 382 11.57 -22.24 -16.72
CA ARG A 382 10.31 -22.78 -17.23
C ARG A 382 9.80 -21.93 -18.41
N PRO A 383 10.51 -21.93 -19.57
CA PRO A 383 10.18 -21.06 -20.70
C PRO A 383 8.81 -21.35 -21.32
N LYS A 384 8.25 -22.55 -21.11
CA LYS A 384 6.92 -22.96 -21.57
C LYS A 384 5.77 -22.58 -20.61
N ALA A 385 6.05 -22.00 -19.44
CA ALA A 385 5.00 -21.66 -18.48
C ALA A 385 4.14 -20.48 -18.96
N THR A 386 2.82 -20.67 -18.98
CA THR A 386 1.86 -19.67 -19.51
C THR A 386 0.52 -19.80 -18.81
N MET A 387 -0.22 -18.70 -18.72
CA MET A 387 -1.59 -18.69 -18.25
C MET A 387 -2.52 -19.31 -19.32
N PRO A 388 -3.27 -20.40 -19.03
CA PRO A 388 -4.16 -21.00 -20.00
C PRO A 388 -5.47 -20.20 -20.15
N TYR A 389 -6.11 -20.26 -21.32
CA TYR A 389 -7.44 -19.69 -21.54
C TYR A 389 -8.56 -20.64 -21.06
N ALA A 390 -8.52 -21.01 -19.78
CA ALA A 390 -9.37 -22.05 -19.18
C ALA A 390 -10.08 -21.54 -17.91
N PRO A 391 -11.30 -20.95 -18.04
CA PRO A 391 -12.03 -20.34 -16.93
C PRO A 391 -12.21 -21.24 -15.71
N GLY A 392 -11.74 -20.76 -14.55
CA GLY A 392 -11.75 -21.47 -13.27
C GLY A 392 -10.59 -22.46 -13.09
N PHE A 393 -9.63 -22.47 -14.02
CA PHE A 393 -8.41 -23.29 -14.04
C PHE A 393 -7.17 -22.48 -14.48
N GLU A 394 -7.28 -21.15 -14.59
CA GLU A 394 -6.17 -20.25 -14.89
C GLU A 394 -4.97 -20.46 -13.94
N GLU A 395 -5.20 -20.36 -12.63
CA GLU A 395 -4.16 -20.46 -11.59
C GLU A 395 -3.55 -21.87 -11.56
N ASP A 396 -4.41 -22.89 -11.53
CA ASP A 396 -4.01 -24.30 -11.46
C ASP A 396 -3.19 -24.71 -12.69
N GLY A 397 -3.63 -24.31 -13.89
CA GLY A 397 -2.91 -24.60 -15.13
C GLY A 397 -1.60 -23.83 -15.25
N PHE A 398 -1.53 -22.56 -14.80
CA PHE A 398 -0.28 -21.82 -14.74
C PHE A 398 0.71 -22.47 -13.75
N LEU A 399 0.28 -22.79 -12.54
CA LEU A 399 1.13 -23.41 -11.51
C LEU A 399 1.58 -24.83 -11.91
N ARG A 400 0.72 -25.62 -12.58
CA ARG A 400 1.13 -26.89 -13.23
C ARG A 400 2.16 -26.68 -14.34
N SER A 401 2.06 -25.60 -15.12
CA SER A 401 3.04 -25.29 -16.17
C SER A 401 4.44 -24.94 -15.62
N LEU A 402 4.57 -24.74 -14.30
CA LEU A 402 5.84 -24.63 -13.59
C LEU A 402 6.46 -25.99 -13.18
N ALA A 403 5.97 -27.10 -13.73
CA ALA A 403 6.53 -28.46 -13.52
C ALA A 403 8.07 -28.49 -13.57
N PRO A 404 8.75 -29.28 -12.71
CA PRO A 404 8.21 -30.27 -11.77
C PRO A 404 7.79 -29.70 -10.40
N PHE A 405 7.25 -28.47 -10.32
CA PHE A 405 6.75 -27.88 -9.07
C PHE A 405 5.56 -28.65 -8.45
N GLU A 406 5.68 -28.97 -7.17
CA GLU A 406 4.66 -29.64 -6.34
C GLU A 406 4.19 -28.78 -5.15
N PRO A 407 2.93 -28.92 -4.66
CA PRO A 407 2.40 -28.13 -3.54
C PRO A 407 3.25 -28.21 -2.26
N LYS A 408 3.89 -29.35 -2.00
CA LYS A 408 4.81 -29.53 -0.85
C LYS A 408 6.07 -28.63 -0.89
N GLU A 409 6.35 -27.97 -2.03
CA GLU A 409 7.48 -27.06 -2.21
C GLU A 409 7.11 -25.58 -2.05
N ILE A 410 5.85 -25.28 -1.68
CA ILE A 410 5.37 -23.91 -1.47
C ILE A 410 6.16 -23.22 -0.35
N GLU A 411 6.64 -22.00 -0.64
CA GLU A 411 7.14 -21.10 0.40
C GLU A 411 5.96 -20.38 1.07
N LEU A 412 5.56 -20.86 2.25
CA LEU A 412 4.48 -20.24 3.05
C LEU A 412 4.90 -18.83 3.50
N LYS A 413 4.04 -17.83 3.28
CA LYS A 413 4.24 -16.42 3.69
C LYS A 413 3.15 -16.02 4.69
N ALA A 414 3.07 -14.73 5.03
CA ALA A 414 2.05 -14.17 5.92
C ALA A 414 1.91 -14.94 7.25
N ASP A 415 3.06 -15.19 7.90
CA ASP A 415 3.18 -15.87 9.20
C ASP A 415 2.55 -17.28 9.19
N ASN A 416 3.13 -18.18 8.39
CA ASN A 416 2.62 -19.53 8.12
C ASN A 416 1.13 -19.56 7.75
N CYS A 417 0.72 -18.62 6.88
CA CYS A 417 -0.65 -18.45 6.43
C CYS A 417 -1.69 -18.16 7.55
N THR A 418 -1.26 -17.56 8.67
CA THR A 418 -2.17 -17.14 9.75
C THR A 418 -2.70 -15.71 9.59
N LYS A 419 -2.15 -14.91 8.65
CA LYS A 419 -2.54 -13.52 8.40
C LYS A 419 -3.12 -13.34 7.00
N VAL A 420 -4.30 -12.74 6.91
CA VAL A 420 -4.87 -12.25 5.65
C VAL A 420 -4.30 -10.86 5.40
N MET A 421 -3.63 -10.69 4.26
CA MET A 421 -2.95 -9.44 3.88
C MET A 421 -3.36 -8.95 2.48
N VAL A 422 -4.23 -9.71 1.81
CA VAL A 422 -4.76 -9.43 0.49
C VAL A 422 -6.24 -9.81 0.48
N TRP A 423 -7.07 -8.98 -0.14
CA TRP A 423 -8.51 -9.18 -0.23
C TRP A 423 -8.99 -9.03 -1.67
N HIS A 424 -9.75 -10.01 -2.15
CA HIS A 424 -10.39 -9.98 -3.47
C HIS A 424 -11.65 -9.10 -3.43
N THR A 425 -11.46 -7.81 -3.14
CA THR A 425 -12.52 -6.80 -3.24
C THR A 425 -13.00 -6.64 -4.68
N GLN A 426 -14.24 -6.18 -4.86
CA GLN A 426 -14.81 -5.82 -6.16
C GLN A 426 -15.57 -4.51 -6.02
N THR A 427 -15.31 -3.55 -6.90
CA THR A 427 -16.08 -2.30 -6.93
C THR A 427 -17.47 -2.55 -7.54
N LYS A 428 -18.50 -1.96 -6.93
CA LYS A 428 -19.87 -1.98 -7.49
C LYS A 428 -19.87 -1.32 -8.88
N ALA A 429 -20.26 -2.06 -9.90
CA ALA A 429 -20.33 -1.57 -11.27
C ALA A 429 -21.34 -0.42 -11.43
N ASN A 430 -20.93 0.63 -12.13
CA ASN A 430 -21.73 1.77 -12.53
C ASN A 430 -22.11 1.66 -14.02
N ALA A 431 -23.20 2.31 -14.40
CA ALA A 431 -23.54 2.47 -15.81
C ALA A 431 -22.56 3.46 -16.49
N PRO A 432 -22.21 3.26 -17.77
CA PRO A 432 -21.51 4.28 -18.55
C PRO A 432 -22.26 5.60 -18.55
N SER A 433 -21.50 6.70 -18.56
CA SER A 433 -22.03 8.06 -18.63
C SER A 433 -22.89 8.24 -19.91
N PRO A 434 -24.09 8.82 -19.83
CA PRO A 434 -24.91 9.12 -21.00
C PRO A 434 -24.20 9.99 -22.05
N PRO A 435 -24.64 9.99 -23.33
CA PRO A 435 -24.15 10.91 -24.34
C PRO A 435 -24.29 12.38 -23.89
N LEU A 436 -23.31 13.21 -24.23
CA LEU A 436 -23.36 14.64 -23.97
C LEU A 436 -24.18 15.34 -25.07
N ASP A 437 -25.02 16.31 -24.69
CA ASP A 437 -25.67 17.21 -25.65
C ASP A 437 -24.62 18.15 -26.26
N MET A 438 -24.13 17.78 -27.45
CA MET A 438 -23.13 18.55 -28.17
C MET A 438 -23.68 19.83 -28.80
N ALA A 439 -25.01 19.99 -28.96
CA ALA A 439 -25.57 21.25 -29.42
C ALA A 439 -25.46 22.33 -28.35
N LYS A 440 -25.56 21.93 -27.07
CA LYS A 440 -25.48 22.83 -25.91
C LYS A 440 -24.09 22.98 -25.30
N TYR A 441 -23.25 21.93 -25.34
CA TYR A 441 -22.03 21.88 -24.52
C TYR A 441 -20.70 21.73 -25.30
N ASN A 442 -20.70 21.76 -26.63
CA ASN A 442 -19.50 21.57 -27.46
C ASN A 442 -18.32 22.52 -27.14
N GLN A 443 -18.59 23.78 -26.80
CA GLN A 443 -17.59 24.80 -26.47
C GLN A 443 -17.28 24.89 -24.95
N THR A 444 -17.67 23.87 -24.18
CA THR A 444 -17.44 23.83 -22.72
C THR A 444 -16.43 22.74 -22.35
N ASN A 445 -15.91 22.81 -21.12
CA ASN A 445 -15.08 21.75 -20.54
C ASN A 445 -15.75 20.36 -20.54
N LEU A 446 -17.09 20.27 -20.60
CA LEU A 446 -17.80 19.00 -20.66
C LEU A 446 -17.44 18.17 -21.90
N ALA A 447 -17.15 18.82 -23.05
CA ALA A 447 -16.71 18.13 -24.25
C ALA A 447 -15.39 17.37 -24.02
N VAL A 448 -14.44 17.99 -23.29
CA VAL A 448 -13.18 17.35 -22.90
C VAL A 448 -13.42 16.25 -21.86
N LEU A 449 -14.18 16.55 -20.79
CA LEU A 449 -14.47 15.58 -19.73
C LEU A 449 -15.19 14.33 -20.26
N LYS A 450 -16.05 14.46 -21.28
CA LYS A 450 -16.73 13.33 -21.92
C LYS A 450 -15.79 12.38 -22.68
N THR A 451 -14.58 12.81 -23.04
CA THR A 451 -13.55 11.91 -23.59
C THR A 451 -12.83 11.07 -22.52
N ILE A 452 -12.88 11.51 -21.26
CA ILE A 452 -12.17 10.90 -20.13
C ILE A 452 -13.07 9.86 -19.45
N ILE A 453 -14.32 10.23 -19.12
CA ILE A 453 -15.28 9.32 -18.50
C ILE A 453 -15.78 8.27 -19.51
N VAL A 454 -16.13 7.08 -19.00
CA VAL A 454 -16.73 5.99 -19.77
C VAL A 454 -18.25 6.13 -19.72
#